data_AF-N1U688-F1
#
_entry.id   AF-N1U688-F1
#
_cell.length_a   1.000
_cell.length_b   1.000
_cell.length_c   1.000
_cell.angle_alpha   90.00
_cell.angle_beta   90.00
_cell.angle_gamma   90.00
#
_symmetry.space_group_name_H-M   'P 1'
#
loop_
_entity.id
_entity.type
_entity.pdbx_description
1 polymer ?
#
loop_
_entity_poly.entity_id
_entity_poly.type
_entity_poly.pdbx_seq_one_letter_code
_entity_poly.pdbx_strand_id
1 'polypeptide(L)'
;MSIDFPNSKNVLRYVFGDGALKSLEKILKPRREKNTNVAFFIDIYFKDKNIVSSLPLEKEDLVFYYDSAHEPKTDYIDELRDQILSSIGEPCAIVGLGGGCTLDVAKAVSNLIPNGGRSEDYQGWDLLKKPGIFKVGIPTLSGTGAEASRTCVLMNLKKTLNLG
;
A
#
# COMPACT_ATOMS: atom_id res chain seq x y z
N MET A 1 -18.00 0.03 -36.06
CA MET A 1 -17.09 0.69 -35.10
C MET A 1 -17.51 0.19 -33.72
N SER A 2 -16.77 -0.76 -33.14
CA SER A 2 -17.04 -1.24 -31.78
C SER A 2 -16.54 -0.18 -30.81
N ILE A 3 -17.45 0.44 -30.06
CA ILE A 3 -17.09 1.34 -28.97
C ILE A 3 -16.64 0.45 -27.82
N ASP A 4 -15.35 0.48 -27.51
CA ASP A 4 -14.78 -0.26 -26.39
C ASP A 4 -14.91 0.60 -25.13
N PHE A 5 -15.74 0.18 -24.19
CA PHE A 5 -15.96 0.90 -22.93
C PHE A 5 -14.94 0.41 -21.89
N PRO A 6 -14.15 1.30 -21.26
CA PRO A 6 -13.19 0.88 -20.25
C PRO A 6 -13.92 0.29 -19.03
N ASN A 7 -13.57 -0.93 -18.67
CA ASN A 7 -14.11 -1.58 -17.48
C ASN A 7 -13.46 -0.99 -16.21
N SER A 8 -14.27 -0.35 -15.36
CA SER A 8 -13.80 0.23 -14.11
C SER A 8 -13.71 -0.83 -13.01
N LYS A 9 -12.49 -1.13 -12.55
CA LYS A 9 -12.26 -1.96 -11.37
C LYS A 9 -12.25 -1.07 -10.12
N ASN A 10 -13.24 -1.27 -9.25
CA ASN A 10 -13.35 -0.58 -7.97
C ASN A 10 -12.79 -1.42 -6.82
N VAL A 11 -12.55 -0.78 -5.68
CA VAL A 11 -12.29 -1.51 -4.42
C VAL A 11 -13.50 -2.36 -4.08
N LEU A 12 -13.26 -3.65 -3.80
CA LEU A 12 -14.32 -4.65 -3.67
C LEU A 12 -14.97 -4.65 -2.29
N ARG A 13 -14.31 -4.11 -1.27
CA ARG A 13 -14.80 -4.11 0.11
C ARG A 13 -14.46 -2.80 0.80
N TYR A 14 -15.49 -2.18 1.37
CA TYR A 14 -15.36 -1.02 2.23
C TYR A 14 -15.86 -1.35 3.64
N VAL A 15 -15.23 -0.74 4.64
CA VAL A 15 -15.71 -0.74 6.02
C VAL A 15 -15.70 0.70 6.48
N PHE A 16 -16.87 1.20 6.88
CA PHE A 16 -17.07 2.60 7.28
C PHE A 16 -17.81 2.68 8.61
N GLY A 17 -17.62 3.80 9.32
CA GLY A 17 -18.26 4.10 10.60
C GLY A 17 -17.26 4.15 11.76
N ASP A 18 -17.74 4.67 12.89
CA ASP A 18 -16.96 4.69 14.13
C ASP A 18 -16.56 3.27 14.55
N GLY A 19 -15.31 3.10 14.99
CA GLY A 19 -14.75 1.80 15.34
C GLY A 19 -14.49 0.84 14.17
N ALA A 20 -14.59 1.28 12.90
CA ALA A 20 -14.31 0.46 11.71
C ALA A 20 -12.96 -0.28 11.78
N LEU A 21 -11.94 0.35 12.40
CA LEU A 21 -10.61 -0.23 12.59
C LEU A 21 -10.63 -1.58 13.31
N LYS A 22 -11.58 -1.81 14.22
CA LYS A 22 -11.75 -3.09 14.93
C LYS A 22 -12.06 -4.27 13.99
N SER A 23 -12.51 -3.98 12.77
CA SER A 23 -12.75 -5.01 11.75
C SER A 23 -11.48 -5.50 11.07
N LEU A 24 -10.35 -4.80 11.23
CA LEU A 24 -9.09 -5.13 10.57
C LEU A 24 -8.61 -6.53 10.96
N GLU A 25 -8.68 -6.90 12.25
CA GLU A 25 -8.32 -8.23 12.73
C GLU A 25 -9.11 -9.32 12.01
N LYS A 26 -10.44 -9.14 11.89
CA LYS A 26 -11.32 -10.08 11.17
C LYS A 26 -11.01 -10.17 9.69
N ILE A 27 -10.46 -9.11 9.08
CA ILE A 27 -10.05 -9.09 7.67
C ILE A 27 -8.71 -9.81 7.47
N LEU A 28 -7.77 -9.65 8.40
CA LEU A 28 -6.44 -10.24 8.32
C LEU A 28 -6.43 -11.71 8.73
N LYS A 29 -7.26 -12.13 9.71
CA LYS A 29 -7.26 -13.49 10.25
C LYS A 29 -7.31 -14.61 9.20
N PRO A 30 -8.22 -14.62 8.19
CA PRO A 30 -8.24 -15.67 7.17
C PRO A 30 -7.00 -15.68 6.24
N ARG A 31 -6.21 -14.61 6.24
CA ARG A 31 -4.97 -14.51 5.45
C ARG A 31 -3.77 -14.99 6.23
N ARG A 32 -3.77 -14.72 7.54
CA ARG A 32 -2.77 -15.25 8.48
C ARG A 32 -2.74 -16.78 8.53
N GLU A 33 -3.85 -17.44 8.22
CA GLU A 33 -3.93 -18.91 8.08
C GLU A 33 -3.04 -19.47 6.95
N LYS A 34 -2.66 -18.66 5.95
CA LYS A 34 -1.81 -19.09 4.82
C LYS A 34 -0.35 -18.68 4.99
N ASN A 35 -0.11 -17.50 5.58
CA ASN A 35 1.20 -17.00 5.98
C ASN A 35 0.96 -15.98 7.08
N THR A 36 1.70 -16.05 8.18
CA THR A 36 1.44 -15.26 9.38
C THR A 36 1.73 -13.78 9.19
N ASN A 37 2.71 -13.40 8.36
CA ASN A 37 3.29 -12.05 8.42
C ASN A 37 2.54 -10.98 7.62
N VAL A 38 2.38 -9.79 8.20
CA VAL A 38 1.80 -8.60 7.57
C VAL A 38 2.82 -7.46 7.62
N ALA A 39 2.91 -6.68 6.54
CA ALA A 39 3.69 -5.44 6.52
C ALA A 39 2.77 -4.22 6.69
N PHE A 40 3.06 -3.39 7.69
CA PHE A 40 2.33 -2.16 8.01
C PHE A 40 3.14 -0.94 7.61
N PHE A 41 2.54 -0.04 6.84
CA PHE A 41 3.04 1.29 6.53
C PHE A 41 2.18 2.30 7.29
N ILE A 42 2.77 2.94 8.29
CA ILE A 42 2.09 3.88 9.17
C ILE A 42 2.70 5.25 8.95
N ASP A 43 1.88 6.27 8.74
CA ASP A 43 2.36 7.65 8.70
C ASP A 43 3.05 8.00 10.03
N ILE A 44 4.25 8.58 9.97
CA ILE A 44 5.10 8.88 11.12
C ILE A 44 4.39 9.73 12.17
N TYR A 45 3.41 10.55 11.77
CA TYR A 45 2.55 11.32 12.68
C TYR A 45 1.88 10.44 13.76
N PHE A 46 1.58 9.17 13.44
CA PHE A 46 0.89 8.25 14.34
C PHE A 46 1.82 7.43 15.24
N LYS A 47 3.15 7.51 15.08
CA LYS A 47 4.12 6.67 15.80
C LYS A 47 3.87 6.59 17.31
N ASP A 48 3.57 7.73 17.93
CA ASP A 48 3.34 7.84 19.38
C ASP A 48 1.86 8.10 19.72
N LYS A 49 0.94 7.72 18.82
CA LYS A 49 -0.51 7.93 18.99
C LYS A 49 -1.23 6.63 19.32
N ASN A 50 -2.31 6.73 20.08
CA ASN A 50 -3.12 5.60 20.52
C ASN A 50 -3.68 4.74 19.37
N ILE A 51 -3.82 5.28 18.16
CA ILE A 51 -4.33 4.51 17.01
C ILE A 51 -3.46 3.30 16.67
N VAL A 52 -2.13 3.39 16.88
CA VAL A 52 -1.21 2.27 16.60
C VAL A 52 -1.47 1.11 17.56
N SER A 53 -1.80 1.41 18.82
CA SER A 53 -2.19 0.37 19.80
C SER A 53 -3.51 -0.33 19.47
N SER A 54 -4.32 0.25 18.57
CA SER A 54 -5.56 -0.37 18.09
C SER A 54 -5.36 -1.25 16.85
N LEU A 55 -4.13 -1.31 16.31
CA LEU A 55 -3.80 -2.20 15.20
C LEU A 55 -3.55 -3.63 15.72
N PRO A 56 -4.03 -4.67 15.01
CA PRO A 56 -3.83 -6.07 15.38
C PRO A 56 -2.43 -6.54 14.94
N LEU A 57 -1.39 -5.91 15.51
CA LEU A 57 0.01 -6.25 15.26
C LEU A 57 0.37 -7.56 15.98
N GLU A 58 1.03 -8.45 15.26
CA GLU A 58 1.62 -9.68 15.78
C GLU A 58 3.15 -9.58 15.79
N LYS A 59 3.82 -10.46 16.55
CA LYS A 59 5.27 -10.41 16.76
C LYS A 59 6.10 -10.49 15.48
N GLU A 60 5.57 -11.18 14.46
CA GLU A 60 6.25 -11.45 13.20
C GLU A 60 5.92 -10.42 12.12
N ASP A 61 5.08 -9.44 12.44
CA ASP A 61 4.75 -8.35 11.52
C ASP A 61 5.90 -7.34 11.41
N LEU A 62 5.98 -6.71 10.25
CA LEU A 62 6.95 -5.65 9.99
C LEU A 62 6.26 -4.30 9.94
N VAL A 63 6.73 -3.34 10.74
CA VAL A 63 6.13 -2.01 10.84
C VAL A 63 7.11 -0.96 10.33
N PHE A 64 6.69 -0.19 9.34
CA PHE A 64 7.38 0.95 8.78
C PHE A 64 6.67 2.24 9.17
N TYR A 65 7.43 3.20 9.67
CA TYR A 65 6.96 4.58 9.83
C TYR A 65 7.41 5.41 8.65
N TYR A 66 6.46 5.87 7.84
CA TYR A 66 6.70 6.65 6.63
C TYR A 66 6.54 8.14 6.91
N ASP A 67 7.56 8.93 6.58
CA ASP A 67 7.45 10.39 6.58
C ASP A 67 6.75 10.86 5.30
N SER A 68 5.48 11.23 5.46
CA SER A 68 4.63 11.69 4.37
C SER A 68 4.89 13.11 3.90
N ALA A 69 5.83 13.84 4.54
CA ALA A 69 6.26 15.16 4.09
C ALA A 69 6.93 15.13 2.71
N HIS A 70 7.44 13.97 2.29
CA HIS A 70 8.07 13.76 1.00
C HIS A 70 7.28 12.76 0.15
N GLU A 71 7.19 13.01 -1.15
CA GLU A 71 6.58 12.06 -2.07
C GLU A 71 7.42 10.77 -2.18
N PRO A 72 6.77 9.61 -2.29
CA PRO A 72 7.47 8.33 -2.34
C PRO A 72 8.25 8.19 -3.64
N LYS A 73 9.56 7.95 -3.53
CA LYS A 73 10.46 7.74 -4.66
C LYS A 73 10.49 6.28 -5.10
N THR A 74 10.69 6.04 -6.39
CA THR A 74 10.79 4.67 -6.94
C THR A 74 11.88 3.84 -6.26
N ASP A 75 13.09 4.38 -6.08
CA ASP A 75 14.18 3.64 -5.43
C ASP A 75 13.85 3.27 -3.98
N TYR A 76 13.11 4.13 -3.27
CA TYR A 76 12.65 3.84 -1.91
C TYR A 76 11.61 2.70 -1.87
N ILE A 77 10.72 2.61 -2.87
CA ILE A 77 9.80 1.48 -2.99
C ILE A 77 10.56 0.16 -3.23
N ASP A 78 11.62 0.21 -4.04
CA ASP A 78 12.46 -0.95 -4.33
C ASP A 78 13.16 -1.44 -3.05
N GLU A 79 13.74 -0.51 -2.27
CA GLU A 79 14.36 -0.78 -0.96
C GLU A 79 13.38 -1.41 0.04
N LEU A 80 12.17 -0.84 0.17
CA LEU A 80 11.14 -1.37 1.06
C LEU A 80 10.72 -2.80 0.68
N ARG A 81 10.58 -3.09 -0.61
CA ARG A 81 10.27 -4.43 -1.12
C ARG A 81 11.37 -5.42 -0.75
N ASP A 82 12.63 -5.05 -0.93
CA ASP A 82 13.78 -5.92 -0.62
C ASP A 82 13.90 -6.16 0.90
N GLN A 83 13.66 -5.14 1.71
CA GLN A 83 13.65 -5.25 3.16
C GLN A 83 12.54 -6.18 3.67
N ILE A 84 11.33 -6.08 3.10
CA ILE A 84 10.20 -6.97 3.46
C ILE A 84 10.54 -8.42 3.11
N LEU A 85 10.98 -8.67 1.87
CA LEU A 85 11.27 -10.03 1.40
C LEU A 85 12.40 -10.68 2.20
N SER A 86 13.43 -9.93 2.55
CA SER A 86 14.55 -10.43 3.37
C SER A 86 14.20 -10.66 4.82
N SER A 87 13.24 -9.90 5.38
CA SER A 87 12.88 -9.97 6.80
C SER A 87 11.78 -11.01 7.08
N ILE A 88 10.69 -10.96 6.31
CA ILE A 88 9.46 -11.72 6.59
C ILE A 88 8.97 -12.56 5.41
N GLY A 89 9.70 -12.56 4.28
CA GLY A 89 9.27 -13.19 3.04
C GLY A 89 8.11 -12.45 2.37
N GLU A 90 7.33 -13.16 1.54
CA GLU A 90 6.12 -12.60 0.91
C GLU A 90 4.99 -12.47 1.95
N PRO A 91 4.57 -11.27 2.35
CA PRO A 91 3.57 -11.10 3.39
C PRO A 91 2.17 -11.52 2.91
N CYS A 92 1.31 -11.97 3.82
CA CYS A 92 -0.07 -12.33 3.47
C CYS A 92 -0.96 -11.10 3.22
N ALA A 93 -0.55 -9.95 3.76
CA ALA A 93 -1.21 -8.68 3.56
C ALA A 93 -0.25 -7.50 3.72
N ILE A 94 -0.61 -6.37 3.11
CA ILE A 94 0.01 -5.07 3.34
C ILE A 94 -1.06 -4.10 3.85
N VAL A 95 -0.75 -3.33 4.88
CA VAL A 95 -1.68 -2.36 5.48
C VAL A 95 -1.06 -0.97 5.42
N GLY A 96 -1.77 0.01 4.86
CA GLY A 96 -1.38 1.42 4.88
C GLY A 96 -2.30 2.22 5.80
N LEU A 97 -1.74 2.93 6.79
CA LEU A 97 -2.46 3.84 7.69
C LEU A 97 -1.89 5.25 7.56
N GLY A 98 -2.62 6.14 6.90
CA GLY A 98 -2.14 7.50 6.65
C GLY A 98 -2.91 8.25 5.57
N GLY A 99 -2.30 9.31 5.05
CA GLY A 99 -2.77 10.04 3.87
C GLY A 99 -2.39 9.35 2.55
N GLY A 100 -2.62 10.06 1.43
CA GLY A 100 -2.42 9.53 0.08
C GLY A 100 -1.01 8.97 -0.16
N CYS A 101 0.04 9.66 0.30
CA CYS A 101 1.43 9.21 0.15
C CYS A 101 1.67 7.84 0.80
N THR A 102 1.22 7.64 2.03
CA THR A 102 1.37 6.36 2.75
C THR A 102 0.57 5.24 2.08
N LEU A 103 -0.64 5.54 1.60
CA LEU A 103 -1.46 4.57 0.87
C LEU A 103 -0.81 4.18 -0.46
N ASP A 104 -0.16 5.13 -1.14
CA ASP A 104 0.52 4.88 -2.41
C ASP A 104 1.78 4.06 -2.23
N VAL A 105 2.55 4.26 -1.16
CA VAL A 105 3.66 3.35 -0.76
C VAL A 105 3.13 1.92 -0.58
N ALA A 106 2.07 1.75 0.21
CA ALA A 106 1.48 0.44 0.47
C ALA A 106 1.00 -0.25 -0.82
N LYS A 107 0.38 0.50 -1.74
CA LYS A 107 -0.04 -0.02 -3.05
C LYS A 107 1.15 -0.43 -3.92
N ALA A 108 2.17 0.42 -4.00
CA ALA A 108 3.33 0.22 -4.85
C ALA A 108 4.13 -1.01 -4.42
N VAL A 109 4.45 -1.12 -3.13
CA VAL A 109 5.14 -2.29 -2.57
C VAL A 109 4.34 -3.58 -2.79
N SER A 110 3.03 -3.53 -2.54
CA SER A 110 2.14 -4.67 -2.78
C SER A 110 2.13 -5.13 -4.25
N ASN A 111 2.20 -4.20 -5.19
CA ASN A 111 2.28 -4.53 -6.61
C ASN A 111 3.67 -5.06 -6.97
N LEU A 112 4.74 -4.49 -6.41
CA LEU A 112 6.12 -4.80 -6.78
C LEU A 112 6.55 -6.20 -6.32
N ILE A 113 6.18 -6.63 -5.11
CA ILE A 113 6.57 -7.93 -4.55
C ILE A 113 6.34 -9.10 -5.53
N PRO A 114 5.13 -9.35 -6.06
CA PRO A 114 4.89 -10.47 -6.98
C PRO A 114 5.39 -10.22 -8.41
N ASN A 115 5.54 -8.96 -8.81
CA ASN A 115 5.93 -8.58 -10.17
C ASN A 115 7.46 -8.54 -10.37
N GLY A 116 8.25 -8.34 -9.30
CA GLY A 116 9.71 -8.22 -9.39
C GLY A 116 10.15 -6.93 -10.09
N GLY A 117 11.36 -6.91 -10.63
CA GLY A 117 11.88 -5.74 -11.36
C GLY A 117 12.06 -4.50 -10.47
N ARG A 118 12.12 -3.31 -11.11
CA ARG A 118 12.15 -2.01 -10.43
C ARG A 118 10.80 -1.34 -10.53
N SER A 119 10.41 -0.57 -9.52
CA SER A 119 9.17 0.21 -9.52
C SER A 119 9.08 1.20 -10.69
N GLU A 120 10.22 1.74 -11.15
CA GLU A 120 10.28 2.62 -12.32
C GLU A 120 9.82 1.93 -13.63
N ASP A 121 9.97 0.60 -13.72
CA ASP A 121 9.55 -0.19 -14.89
C ASP A 121 8.03 -0.26 -15.04
N TYR A 122 7.29 0.04 -13.96
CA TYR A 122 5.83 -0.04 -13.90
C TYR A 122 5.16 1.33 -13.93
N GLN A 123 5.90 2.40 -14.20
CA GLN A 123 5.33 3.73 -14.41
C GLN A 123 4.68 3.85 -15.79
N GLY A 124 3.37 3.69 -15.82
CA GLY A 124 2.56 3.75 -17.03
C GLY A 124 1.24 3.02 -16.83
N TRP A 125 0.55 2.71 -17.92
CA TRP A 125 -0.76 2.05 -17.90
C TRP A 125 -0.64 0.56 -18.14
N ASP A 126 -1.26 -0.24 -17.26
CA ASP A 126 -1.42 -1.69 -17.38
C ASP A 126 -0.12 -2.51 -17.56
N LEU A 127 0.97 -2.06 -16.91
CA LEU A 127 2.29 -2.70 -17.01
C LEU A 127 2.49 -3.88 -16.03
N LEU A 128 1.61 -4.03 -15.03
CA LEU A 128 1.68 -5.10 -14.03
C LEU A 128 1.12 -6.41 -14.60
N LYS A 129 1.87 -7.50 -14.44
CA LYS A 129 1.51 -8.82 -15.01
C LYS A 129 0.87 -9.75 -13.99
N LYS A 130 1.20 -9.58 -12.71
CA LYS A 130 0.66 -10.38 -11.60
C LYS A 130 -0.17 -9.51 -10.66
N PRO A 131 -1.24 -10.05 -10.04
CA PRO A 131 -1.96 -9.33 -9.00
C PRO A 131 -1.03 -9.02 -7.84
N GLY A 132 -1.16 -7.82 -7.26
CA GLY A 132 -0.42 -7.44 -6.06
C GLY A 132 -0.84 -8.25 -4.83
N ILE A 133 -0.01 -8.22 -3.79
CA ILE A 133 -0.34 -8.77 -2.47
C ILE A 133 -1.63 -8.14 -1.96
N PHE A 134 -2.46 -8.90 -1.23
CA PHE A 134 -3.67 -8.33 -0.64
C PHE A 134 -3.32 -7.10 0.21
N LYS A 135 -4.10 -6.02 0.07
CA LYS A 135 -3.81 -4.76 0.74
C LYS A 135 -5.04 -4.10 1.33
N VAL A 136 -4.85 -3.40 2.45
CA VAL A 136 -5.88 -2.62 3.15
C VAL A 136 -5.38 -1.18 3.31
N GLY A 137 -6.19 -0.22 2.87
CA GLY A 137 -5.95 1.19 3.13
C GLY A 137 -6.83 1.69 4.28
N ILE A 138 -6.23 2.44 5.20
CA ILE A 138 -6.87 3.07 6.35
C ILE A 138 -6.59 4.57 6.22
N PRO A 139 -7.43 5.31 5.47
CA PRO A 139 -7.20 6.72 5.22
C PRO A 139 -7.40 7.52 6.52
N THR A 140 -6.42 8.36 6.86
CA THR A 140 -6.48 9.25 8.04
C THR A 140 -6.67 10.71 7.66
N LEU A 141 -6.56 11.04 6.37
CA LEU A 141 -6.85 12.32 5.78
C LEU A 141 -7.82 12.11 4.62
N SER A 142 -8.89 12.92 4.56
CA SER A 142 -9.81 12.94 3.44
C SER A 142 -9.29 13.88 2.33
N GLY A 143 -9.60 13.56 1.07
CA GLY A 143 -9.46 14.51 -0.04
C GLY A 143 -8.67 14.03 -1.26
N THR A 144 -7.78 13.04 -1.13
CA THR A 144 -7.00 12.53 -2.27
C THR A 144 -7.72 11.45 -3.09
N GLY A 145 -8.66 10.73 -2.47
CA GLY A 145 -9.32 9.58 -3.10
C GLY A 145 -8.39 8.38 -3.36
N ALA A 146 -7.17 8.41 -2.80
CA ALA A 146 -6.19 7.34 -2.98
C ALA A 146 -6.71 5.99 -2.44
N GLU A 147 -7.59 5.99 -1.45
CA GLU A 147 -8.24 4.78 -0.94
C GLU A 147 -9.14 4.08 -1.98
N ALA A 148 -9.63 4.80 -2.99
CA ALA A 148 -10.54 4.30 -4.02
C ALA A 148 -9.87 4.18 -5.40
N SER A 149 -8.65 4.70 -5.58
CA SER A 149 -7.96 4.72 -6.87
C SER A 149 -7.17 3.44 -7.16
N ARG A 150 -7.12 3.08 -8.45
CA ARG A 150 -6.28 1.97 -8.97
C ARG A 150 -4.80 2.33 -9.09
N THR A 151 -4.48 3.62 -9.03
CA THR A 151 -3.15 4.18 -9.24
C THR A 151 -2.45 4.41 -7.91
N CYS A 152 -1.12 4.40 -7.95
CA CYS A 152 -0.27 4.98 -6.91
C CYS A 152 0.67 5.99 -7.58
N VAL A 153 0.82 7.17 -6.99
CA VAL A 153 1.69 8.22 -7.52
C VAL A 153 3.06 8.09 -6.86
N LEU A 154 4.09 7.92 -7.70
CA LEU A 154 5.49 7.80 -7.26
C LEU A 154 6.35 8.83 -7.99
N MET A 155 7.23 9.51 -7.26
CA MET A 155 8.22 10.42 -7.83
C MET A 155 9.37 9.60 -8.44
N ASN A 156 9.63 9.80 -9.74
CA ASN A 156 10.80 9.22 -10.40
C ASN A 156 11.83 10.32 -10.70
N LEU A 157 12.99 10.25 -10.05
CA LEU A 157 14.06 11.24 -10.20
C LEU A 157 14.81 11.14 -11.54
N LYS A 158 14.67 10.04 -12.29
CA LYS A 158 15.24 9.89 -13.65
C LYS A 158 14.31 10.40 -14.74
N LYS A 159 12.99 10.45 -14.46
CA LYS A 159 11.96 11.08 -15.30
C LYS A 159 11.50 12.40 -14.69
N THR A 160 12.43 13.29 -14.36
CA THR A 160 12.09 14.69 -14.08
C THR A 160 11.78 15.36 -15.41
N LEU A 161 10.54 15.18 -15.90
CA LEU A 161 9.96 16.14 -16.81
C LEU A 161 9.66 17.39 -15.98
N ASN A 162 10.62 18.32 -15.95
CA ASN A 162 10.32 19.70 -15.60
C ASN A 162 9.32 20.20 -16.65
N LEU A 163 8.10 20.52 -16.23
CA LEU A 163 7.11 21.18 -17.08
C LEU A 163 7.48 22.66 -17.21
N GLY A 164 7.49 23.14 -18.46
CA GLY A 164 6.79 24.37 -18.80
C GLY A 164 5.35 24.02 -19.15
#